data_AF-A0AAV6TYZ6-F1
#
_entry.id   AF-A0AAV6TYZ6-F1
#
_cell.length_a   1.000
_cell.length_b   1.000
_cell.length_c   1.000
_cell.angle_alpha   90.00
_cell.angle_beta   90.00
_cell.angle_gamma   90.00
#
_symmetry.space_group_name_H-M   'P 1'
#
loop_
_entity.id
_entity.type
_entity.pdbx_description
1 polymer ?
#
loop_
_entity_poly.entity_id
_entity_poly.type
_entity_poly.pdbx_seq_one_letter_code
_entity_poly.pdbx_strand_id
1 'polypeptide(L)'
;MPEKNRFTSKPIPLKIYSRRALKLTLVDLPGIVKVAVAGQPDSNVREVQSMVLSYIRPKECIILAVMPANQDLATSDALEIAALVDPERTRTIGVLTKPDLMDQGTDACEILKNKQVVLKRGYLVVLNRNLMDITAGRDIPHGLEQERIFFESRECYREWRHRCGIPNLQKELQLTLRQHIKDALPEVRNKLAQKLYASNQQLKAIKQKIGGGPNNRKLYMVKLINSFITDLKIKLLGHSELIDSTSLSPGVLINYKLYGEVQQKLNLRLVPDIEELTILLTNVKGFKESVSLSTLALDAMCRKLMSEFDTPMEQSVFCVQRILLQTIEESATKLDQYPSTKNEILFRIRRSVDQATSQTLERLQEHVKAEMFFVNIKHPDMDLTL
;
A
#
# COMPACT_ATOMS: atom_id res chain seq x y z
N MET A 1 -32.08 4.25 17.51
CA MET A 1 -32.73 4.97 16.40
C MET A 1 -31.83 4.80 15.18
N PRO A 2 -32.26 4.15 14.08
CA PRO A 2 -31.41 4.05 12.90
C PRO A 2 -31.19 5.46 12.33
N GLU A 3 -29.93 5.86 12.18
CA GLU A 3 -29.54 7.15 11.59
C GLU A 3 -30.13 7.26 10.18
N LYS A 4 -31.13 8.15 10.01
CA LYS A 4 -32.04 8.13 8.86
C LYS A 4 -31.44 8.59 7.53
N ASN A 5 -30.20 9.04 7.45
CA ASN A 5 -29.64 9.67 6.24
C ASN A 5 -28.12 9.39 6.06
N ARG A 6 -27.72 8.14 5.81
CA ARG A 6 -26.34 7.80 5.38
C ARG A 6 -26.28 7.50 3.89
N PHE A 7 -25.29 8.06 3.19
CA PHE A 7 -25.00 7.73 1.80
C PHE A 7 -24.08 6.51 1.72
N THR A 8 -24.22 5.70 0.67
CA THR A 8 -23.35 4.54 0.40
C THR A 8 -22.83 4.61 -1.01
N SER A 9 -21.55 4.31 -1.21
CA SER A 9 -20.92 4.21 -2.54
C SER A 9 -21.24 2.88 -3.25
N LYS A 10 -22.00 1.98 -2.61
CA LYS A 10 -22.45 0.72 -3.23
C LYS A 10 -23.61 1.00 -4.18
N PRO A 11 -23.46 0.77 -5.50
CA PRO A 11 -24.53 1.01 -6.46
C PRO A 11 -25.62 -0.04 -6.35
N ILE A 12 -26.85 0.36 -6.68
CA ILE A 12 -27.99 -0.55 -6.83
C ILE A 12 -28.20 -0.82 -8.33
N PRO A 13 -27.86 -2.01 -8.85
CA PRO A 13 -28.03 -2.31 -10.27
C PRO A 13 -29.51 -2.60 -10.57
N LEU A 14 -30.14 -1.76 -11.38
CA LEU A 14 -31.49 -1.95 -11.88
C LEU A 14 -31.48 -2.20 -13.39
N LYS A 15 -32.09 -3.30 -13.85
CA LYS A 15 -32.25 -3.62 -15.27
C LYS A 15 -33.73 -3.58 -15.64
N ILE A 16 -34.09 -2.65 -16.51
CA ILE A 16 -35.46 -2.48 -17.00
C ILE A 16 -35.51 -2.90 -18.47
N TYR A 17 -36.47 -3.76 -18.82
CA TYR A 17 -36.69 -4.20 -20.19
C TYR A 17 -38.03 -3.67 -20.69
N SER A 18 -38.03 -2.97 -21.82
CA SER A 18 -39.25 -2.49 -22.46
C SER A 18 -39.04 -2.41 -23.96
N ARG A 19 -40.08 -2.76 -24.74
CA ARG A 19 -40.08 -2.61 -26.20
C ARG A 19 -40.05 -1.15 -26.66
N ARG A 20 -40.39 -0.22 -25.75
CA ARG A 20 -40.44 1.23 -26.00
C ARG A 20 -39.25 1.99 -25.39
N ALA A 21 -38.37 1.30 -24.65
CA ALA A 21 -37.21 1.93 -24.01
C ALA A 21 -35.97 1.88 -24.91
N LEU A 22 -35.14 2.92 -24.78
CA LEU A 22 -33.85 2.98 -25.44
C LEU A 22 -32.81 2.15 -24.67
N LYS A 23 -31.84 1.59 -25.38
CA LYS A 23 -30.69 0.93 -24.76
C LYS A 23 -29.73 1.98 -24.21
N LEU A 24 -30.00 2.43 -22.99
CA LEU A 24 -29.24 3.44 -22.26
C LEU A 24 -28.81 2.88 -20.90
N THR A 25 -27.64 3.29 -20.44
CA THR A 25 -27.21 3.10 -19.06
C THR A 25 -27.19 4.47 -18.41
N LEU A 26 -27.99 4.62 -17.36
CA LEU A 26 -28.09 5.85 -16.58
C LEU A 26 -27.59 5.53 -15.17
N VAL A 27 -26.84 6.45 -14.59
CA VAL A 27 -26.44 6.41 -13.19
C VAL A 27 -27.12 7.60 -12.53
N ASP A 28 -28.07 7.30 -11.64
CA ASP A 28 -28.69 8.32 -10.80
C ASP A 28 -27.77 8.55 -9.58
N LEU A 29 -27.42 9.81 -9.36
CA LEU A 29 -26.48 10.22 -8.32
C LEU A 29 -27.22 11.05 -7.27
N PRO A 30 -26.81 10.98 -5.99
CA PRO A 30 -27.39 11.81 -4.96
C PRO A 30 -27.29 13.30 -5.32
N GLY A 31 -28.31 14.08 -4.98
CA GLY A 31 -28.32 15.52 -5.17
C GLY A 31 -27.15 16.19 -4.42
N ILE A 32 -26.56 17.20 -5.04
CA ILE A 32 -25.44 17.95 -4.45
C ILE A 32 -25.99 18.76 -3.27
N VAL A 33 -25.45 18.53 -2.07
CA VAL A 33 -25.85 19.22 -0.84
C VAL A 33 -24.75 20.22 -0.46
N LYS A 34 -25.07 21.51 -0.35
CA LYS A 34 -24.11 22.57 0.01
C LYS A 34 -23.95 22.78 1.53
N VAL A 35 -24.96 22.42 2.33
CA VAL A 35 -24.98 22.66 3.77
C VAL A 35 -25.41 21.39 4.49
N ALA A 36 -24.64 20.98 5.50
CA ALA A 36 -25.01 19.87 6.37
C ALA A 36 -26.31 20.23 7.12
N VAL A 37 -27.32 19.36 7.03
CA VAL A 37 -28.54 19.52 7.84
C VAL A 37 -28.17 19.34 9.32
N ALA A 38 -28.80 20.09 10.23
CA ALA A 38 -28.56 19.97 11.67
C ALA A 38 -28.61 18.50 12.13
N GLY A 39 -27.49 17.98 12.63
CA GLY A 39 -27.33 16.57 13.02
C GLY A 39 -26.59 15.67 12.02
N GLN A 40 -26.15 16.18 10.87
CA GLN A 40 -25.25 15.48 9.95
C GLN A 40 -23.80 15.93 10.12
N PRO A 41 -22.82 15.01 10.06
CA PRO A 41 -21.41 15.38 10.00
C PRO A 41 -21.05 16.01 8.64
N ASP A 42 -20.19 17.04 8.65
CA ASP A 42 -19.69 17.73 7.45
C ASP A 42 -18.99 16.78 6.44
N SER A 43 -18.56 15.60 6.90
CA SER A 43 -18.00 14.54 6.05
C SER A 43 -18.96 14.07 4.96
N ASN A 44 -20.28 14.10 5.19
CA ASN A 44 -21.28 13.60 4.25
C ASN A 44 -21.29 14.40 2.93
N VAL A 45 -21.11 15.71 3.00
CA VAL A 45 -21.07 16.58 1.81
C VAL A 45 -19.87 16.22 0.93
N ARG A 46 -18.69 16.03 1.55
CA ARG A 46 -17.47 15.63 0.85
C ARG A 46 -17.57 14.23 0.26
N GLU A 47 -18.20 13.30 0.97
CA GLU A 47 -18.42 11.92 0.49
C GLU A 47 -19.34 11.90 -0.74
N VAL A 48 -20.43 12.67 -0.72
CA VAL A 48 -21.35 12.81 -1.86
C VAL A 48 -20.64 13.43 -3.06
N GLN A 49 -19.89 14.51 -2.86
CA GLN A 49 -19.12 15.14 -3.94
C GLN A 49 -18.06 14.19 -4.52
N SER A 50 -17.31 13.49 -3.66
CA SER A 50 -16.31 12.50 -4.07
C SER A 50 -16.95 11.36 -4.87
N MET A 51 -18.11 10.88 -4.44
CA MET A 51 -18.89 9.88 -5.15
C MET A 51 -19.29 10.38 -6.53
N VAL A 52 -19.93 11.56 -6.64
CA VAL A 52 -20.33 12.15 -7.92
C VAL A 52 -19.12 12.28 -8.85
N LEU A 53 -18.02 12.88 -8.37
CA LEU A 53 -16.78 13.05 -9.13
C LEU A 53 -16.22 11.73 -9.64
N SER A 54 -16.27 10.65 -8.84
CA SER A 54 -15.79 9.34 -9.28
C SER A 54 -16.55 8.78 -10.50
N TYR A 55 -17.84 9.09 -10.63
CA TYR A 55 -18.66 8.67 -11.76
C TYR A 55 -18.50 9.55 -12.99
N ILE A 56 -18.33 10.87 -12.82
CA ILE A 56 -18.25 11.82 -13.94
C ILE A 56 -16.82 12.08 -14.43
N ARG A 57 -15.78 11.68 -13.69
CA ARG A 57 -14.37 11.87 -14.05
C ARG A 57 -13.91 11.09 -15.31
N PRO A 58 -14.36 9.84 -15.58
CA PRO A 58 -14.05 9.16 -16.83
C PRO A 58 -14.49 10.01 -18.04
N LYS A 59 -13.60 10.18 -19.02
CA LYS A 59 -13.87 10.99 -20.23
C LYS A 59 -14.96 10.38 -21.10
N GLU A 60 -15.18 9.08 -20.95
CA GLU A 60 -16.18 8.26 -21.64
C GLU A 60 -17.60 8.43 -21.05
N CYS A 61 -17.76 9.23 -19.98
CA CYS A 61 -19.05 9.51 -19.35
C CYS A 61 -19.67 10.80 -19.91
N ILE A 62 -20.94 10.73 -20.31
CA ILE A 62 -21.74 11.91 -20.66
C ILE A 62 -22.39 12.45 -19.39
N ILE A 63 -22.22 13.74 -19.12
CA ILE A 63 -22.75 14.41 -17.93
C ILE A 63 -24.09 15.03 -18.29
N LEU A 64 -25.14 14.65 -17.56
CA LEU A 64 -26.46 15.28 -17.67
C LEU A 64 -26.62 16.29 -16.52
N ALA A 65 -26.40 17.57 -16.80
CA ALA A 65 -26.57 18.63 -15.81
C ALA A 65 -28.05 19.02 -15.76
N VAL A 66 -28.78 18.48 -14.79
CA VAL A 66 -30.20 18.77 -14.58
C VAL A 66 -30.35 19.97 -13.64
N MET A 67 -31.09 20.98 -14.07
CA MET A 67 -31.34 22.19 -13.30
C MET A 67 -32.78 22.68 -13.48
N PRO A 68 -33.36 23.38 -12.50
CA PRO A 68 -34.67 23.97 -12.65
C PRO A 68 -34.57 25.26 -13.48
N ALA A 69 -35.56 25.51 -14.34
CA ALA A 69 -35.58 26.63 -15.28
C ALA A 69 -35.83 27.98 -14.61
N ASN A 70 -36.38 27.97 -13.39
CA ASN A 70 -36.67 29.18 -12.61
C ASN A 70 -35.47 29.67 -11.76
N GLN A 71 -34.30 29.04 -11.89
CA GLN A 71 -33.07 29.45 -11.20
C GLN A 71 -32.02 29.92 -12.20
N ASP A 72 -31.14 30.82 -11.76
CA ASP A 72 -30.03 31.30 -12.57
C ASP A 72 -29.00 30.19 -12.82
N LEU A 73 -28.51 30.09 -14.06
CA LEU A 73 -27.50 29.12 -14.47
C LEU A 73 -26.17 29.37 -13.76
N ALA A 74 -25.86 30.63 -13.47
CA ALA A 74 -24.60 31.03 -12.85
C ALA A 74 -24.41 30.43 -11.44
N THR A 75 -25.51 30.08 -10.76
CA THR A 75 -25.49 29.50 -9.41
C THR A 75 -25.71 27.98 -9.41
N SER A 76 -25.67 27.32 -10.58
CA SER A 76 -25.96 25.90 -10.69
C SER A 76 -24.80 25.00 -10.24
N ASP A 77 -25.03 24.27 -9.15
CA ASP A 77 -24.08 23.28 -8.60
C ASP A 77 -23.71 22.19 -9.60
N ALA A 78 -24.68 21.77 -10.42
CA ALA A 78 -24.47 20.72 -11.43
C ALA A 78 -23.46 21.18 -12.50
N LEU A 79 -23.54 22.44 -12.93
CA LEU A 79 -22.62 23.02 -13.91
C LEU A 79 -21.24 23.30 -13.30
N GLU A 80 -21.19 23.74 -12.04
CA GLU A 80 -19.95 23.95 -11.30
C GLU A 80 -19.16 22.65 -11.17
N ILE A 81 -19.79 21.57 -10.71
CA ILE A 81 -19.14 20.27 -10.57
C ILE A 81 -18.76 19.68 -11.93
N ALA A 82 -19.60 19.83 -12.95
CA ALA A 82 -19.28 19.37 -14.30
C ALA A 82 -18.03 20.07 -14.86
N ALA A 83 -17.88 21.38 -14.61
CA ALA A 83 -16.73 22.16 -15.08
C ALA A 83 -15.39 21.67 -14.50
N LEU A 84 -15.39 21.05 -13.31
CA LEU A 84 -14.17 20.48 -12.71
C LEU A 84 -13.59 19.31 -13.52
N VAL A 85 -14.44 18.58 -14.26
CA VAL A 85 -14.04 17.36 -15.02
C VAL A 85 -14.26 17.48 -16.53
N ASP A 86 -14.95 18.51 -16.99
CA ASP A 86 -15.22 18.85 -18.40
C ASP A 86 -15.14 20.38 -18.59
N PRO A 87 -13.96 21.00 -18.41
CA PRO A 87 -13.81 22.47 -18.50
C PRO A 87 -14.15 23.02 -19.89
N GLU A 88 -13.93 22.21 -20.94
CA GLU A 88 -14.33 22.55 -22.31
C GLU A 88 -15.81 22.25 -22.63
N ARG A 89 -16.55 21.67 -21.69
CA ARG A 89 -17.99 21.39 -21.79
C ARG A 89 -18.37 20.58 -23.04
N THR A 90 -17.54 19.59 -23.37
CA THR A 90 -17.65 18.76 -24.58
C THR A 90 -18.63 17.59 -24.45
N ARG A 91 -18.81 17.11 -23.21
CA ARG A 91 -19.60 15.92 -22.87
C ARG A 91 -20.69 16.22 -21.84
N THR A 92 -20.93 17.50 -21.57
CA THR A 92 -22.00 17.99 -20.69
C THR A 92 -23.22 18.43 -21.51
N ILE A 93 -24.40 17.95 -21.12
CA ILE A 93 -25.71 18.32 -21.69
C ILE A 93 -26.51 19.01 -20.59
N GLY A 94 -27.04 20.20 -20.87
CA GLY A 94 -27.91 20.92 -19.94
C GLY A 94 -29.36 20.49 -20.11
N VAL A 95 -30.04 20.16 -19.01
CA VAL A 95 -31.48 19.85 -19.00
C VAL A 95 -32.18 20.77 -18.02
N LEU A 96 -33.07 21.61 -18.55
CA LEU A 96 -33.92 22.50 -17.80
C LEU A 96 -35.23 21.78 -17.46
N THR A 97 -35.58 21.77 -16.19
CA THR A 97 -36.82 21.19 -15.66
C THR A 97 -37.70 22.27 -15.05
N LYS A 98 -38.97 21.96 -14.78
CA LYS A 98 -39.91 22.91 -14.15
C LYS A 98 -40.08 24.25 -14.90
N PRO A 99 -40.18 24.27 -16.25
CA PRO A 99 -40.39 25.51 -17.01
C PRO A 99 -41.75 26.17 -16.74
N ASP A 100 -42.68 25.43 -16.13
CA ASP A 100 -44.00 25.89 -15.68
C ASP A 100 -43.93 26.79 -14.44
N LEU A 101 -42.86 26.69 -13.64
CA LEU A 101 -42.66 27.47 -12.41
C LEU A 101 -41.85 28.77 -12.62
N MET A 102 -41.64 29.17 -13.87
CA MET A 102 -40.97 30.44 -14.18
C MET A 102 -41.94 31.61 -13.98
N ASP A 103 -41.39 32.75 -13.55
CA ASP A 103 -42.17 33.96 -13.31
C ASP A 103 -42.82 34.46 -14.61
N GLN A 104 -44.01 35.04 -14.49
CA GLN A 104 -44.74 35.59 -15.64
C GLN A 104 -43.90 36.68 -16.32
N GLY A 105 -43.65 36.50 -17.63
CA GLY A 105 -42.78 37.39 -18.42
C GLY A 105 -41.33 36.90 -18.56
N THR A 106 -40.96 35.82 -17.89
CA THR A 106 -39.66 35.12 -18.10
C THR A 106 -39.86 33.80 -18.84
N ASP A 107 -38.84 33.39 -19.61
CA ASP A 107 -38.84 32.10 -20.29
C ASP A 107 -37.46 31.44 -20.32
N ALA A 108 -37.44 30.14 -20.60
CA ALA A 108 -36.20 29.38 -20.74
C ALA A 108 -35.56 29.55 -22.13
N CYS A 109 -36.15 30.35 -23.02
CA CYS A 109 -35.68 30.50 -24.40
C CYS A 109 -34.35 31.25 -24.46
N GLU A 110 -34.13 32.22 -23.56
CA GLU A 110 -32.81 32.86 -23.41
C GLU A 110 -31.71 31.87 -23.02
N ILE A 111 -32.04 30.88 -22.18
CA ILE A 111 -31.10 29.81 -21.80
C ILE A 111 -30.83 28.89 -23.00
N LEU A 112 -31.88 28.53 -23.75
CA LEU A 112 -31.77 27.69 -24.94
C LEU A 112 -30.89 28.29 -26.04
N LYS A 113 -30.78 29.63 -26.12
CA LYS A 113 -29.82 30.33 -27.01
C LYS A 113 -28.35 30.03 -26.68
N ASN A 114 -28.06 29.37 -25.54
CA ASN A 114 -26.73 28.90 -25.17
C ASN A 114 -25.69 30.03 -25.07
N LYS A 115 -26.10 31.23 -24.61
CA LYS A 115 -25.25 32.44 -24.56
C LYS A 115 -24.58 32.67 -23.20
N GLN A 116 -25.29 32.44 -22.09
CA GLN A 116 -24.78 32.71 -20.74
C GLN A 116 -23.69 31.71 -20.35
N VAL A 117 -24.00 30.42 -20.41
CA VAL A 117 -23.08 29.33 -20.12
C VAL A 117 -23.04 28.43 -21.35
N VAL A 118 -21.99 28.57 -22.17
CA VAL A 118 -21.91 27.82 -23.44
C VAL A 118 -21.61 26.34 -23.16
N LEU A 119 -22.51 25.45 -23.58
CA LEU A 119 -22.30 23.99 -23.64
C LEU A 119 -22.16 23.55 -25.10
N LYS A 120 -21.19 22.70 -25.45
CA LYS A 120 -21.03 22.23 -26.84
C LYS A 120 -22.24 21.41 -27.34
N ARG A 121 -23.02 20.83 -26.43
CA ARG A 121 -24.24 20.05 -26.73
C ARG A 121 -25.54 20.83 -26.53
N GLY A 122 -25.43 22.05 -26.00
CA GLY A 122 -26.57 22.94 -25.73
C GLY A 122 -27.46 22.49 -24.57
N TYR A 123 -28.63 23.12 -24.51
CA TYR A 123 -29.65 22.90 -23.50
C TYR A 123 -30.91 22.26 -24.10
N LEU A 124 -31.63 21.50 -23.29
CA LEU A 124 -32.97 21.02 -23.57
C LEU A 124 -33.92 21.39 -22.43
N VAL A 125 -35.21 21.52 -22.73
CA VAL A 125 -36.24 21.79 -21.72
C VAL A 125 -37.24 20.65 -21.67
N VAL A 126 -37.56 20.18 -20.47
CA VAL A 126 -38.55 19.12 -20.26
C VAL A 126 -39.59 19.54 -19.22
N LEU A 127 -40.83 19.13 -19.44
CA LEU A 127 -41.91 19.28 -18.47
C LEU A 127 -42.18 17.92 -17.82
N ASN A 128 -41.95 17.86 -16.52
CA ASN A 128 -42.20 16.66 -15.74
C ASN A 128 -43.59 16.71 -15.10
N ARG A 129 -44.11 15.55 -14.69
CA ARG A 129 -45.35 15.47 -13.91
C ARG A 129 -45.21 16.25 -12.60
N ASN A 130 -46.22 17.04 -12.25
CA ASN A 130 -46.26 17.74 -10.97
C ASN A 130 -46.70 16.80 -9.83
N LEU A 131 -46.60 17.26 -8.58
CA LEU A 131 -46.94 16.44 -7.42
C LEU A 131 -48.43 16.02 -7.41
N MET A 132 -49.32 16.85 -7.97
CA MET A 132 -50.75 16.56 -8.08
C MET A 132 -51.04 15.44 -9.08
N ASP A 133 -50.34 15.40 -10.21
CA ASP A 133 -50.45 14.35 -11.21
C ASP A 133 -49.93 13.01 -10.67
N ILE A 134 -48.91 13.07 -9.81
CA ILE A 134 -48.33 11.90 -9.13
C ILE A 134 -49.33 11.36 -8.10
N THR A 135 -49.90 12.21 -7.24
CA THR A 135 -50.88 11.78 -6.22
C THR A 135 -52.19 11.30 -6.84
N ALA A 136 -52.59 11.87 -7.97
CA ALA A 136 -53.75 11.43 -8.75
C ALA A 136 -53.49 10.18 -9.61
N GLY A 137 -52.28 9.60 -9.59
CA GLY A 137 -51.96 8.36 -10.28
C GLY A 137 -52.03 8.46 -11.82
N ARG A 138 -51.81 9.64 -12.40
CA ARG A 138 -51.97 9.84 -13.86
C ARG A 138 -50.87 9.12 -14.65
N ASP A 139 -51.29 8.52 -15.77
CA ASP A 139 -50.43 7.73 -16.64
C ASP A 139 -49.36 8.57 -17.37
N ILE A 140 -48.26 7.91 -17.76
CA ILE A 140 -47.13 8.53 -18.47
C ILE A 140 -47.55 9.20 -19.80
N PRO A 141 -48.41 8.60 -20.66
CA PRO A 141 -48.85 9.24 -21.90
C PRO A 141 -49.59 10.56 -21.68
N HIS A 142 -50.35 10.68 -20.58
CA HIS A 142 -51.01 11.93 -20.23
C HIS A 142 -50.01 13.05 -19.96
N GLY A 143 -48.92 12.74 -19.24
CA GLY A 143 -47.84 13.71 -18.99
C GLY A 143 -47.13 14.17 -20.27
N LEU A 144 -46.90 13.25 -21.23
CA LEU A 144 -46.31 13.60 -22.52
C LEU A 144 -47.23 14.49 -23.37
N GLU A 145 -48.54 14.28 -23.30
CA GLU A 145 -49.50 15.13 -24.01
C GLU A 145 -49.58 16.53 -23.39
N GLN A 146 -49.56 16.64 -22.06
CA GLN A 146 -49.46 17.93 -21.38
C GLN A 146 -48.17 18.68 -21.73
N GLU A 147 -47.05 17.96 -21.78
CA GLU A 147 -45.77 18.52 -22.23
C GLU A 147 -45.88 19.07 -23.66
N ARG A 148 -46.51 18.32 -24.56
CA ARG A 148 -46.73 18.76 -25.94
C ARG A 148 -47.58 20.03 -26.00
N ILE A 149 -48.71 20.06 -25.29
CA ILE A 149 -49.62 21.23 -25.23
C ILE A 149 -48.89 22.44 -24.65
N PHE A 150 -48.08 22.26 -23.59
CA PHE A 150 -47.34 23.33 -22.95
C PHE A 150 -46.35 24.01 -23.92
N PHE A 151 -45.55 23.22 -24.64
CA PHE A 151 -44.57 23.78 -25.58
C PHE A 151 -45.20 24.28 -26.89
N GLU A 152 -46.37 23.77 -27.30
CA GLU A 152 -47.08 24.26 -28.48
C GLU A 152 -47.84 25.56 -28.23
N SER A 153 -48.37 25.75 -27.02
CA SER A 153 -49.17 26.94 -26.65
C SER A 153 -48.35 28.22 -26.47
N ARG A 154 -47.04 28.11 -26.23
CA ARG A 154 -46.14 29.25 -25.99
C ARG A 154 -45.29 29.56 -27.22
N GLU A 155 -45.42 30.78 -27.75
CA GLU A 155 -44.73 31.19 -28.98
C GLU A 155 -43.21 31.16 -28.88
N CYS A 156 -42.64 31.48 -27.71
CA CYS A 156 -41.19 31.55 -27.52
C CYS A 156 -40.47 30.21 -27.74
N TYR A 157 -41.14 29.07 -27.46
CA TYR A 157 -40.58 27.73 -27.69
C TYR A 157 -40.76 27.23 -29.12
N ARG A 158 -41.46 27.98 -30.00
CA ARG A 158 -41.78 27.55 -31.37
C ARG A 158 -40.53 27.32 -32.22
N GLU A 159 -39.52 28.17 -32.08
CA GLU A 159 -38.22 28.02 -32.75
C GLU A 159 -37.40 26.86 -32.16
N TRP A 160 -37.62 26.55 -30.88
CA TRP A 160 -36.87 25.55 -30.12
C TRP A 160 -37.58 24.21 -29.95
N ARG A 161 -38.63 23.93 -30.74
CA ARG A 161 -39.40 22.67 -30.65
C ARG A 161 -38.54 21.42 -30.66
N HIS A 162 -37.44 21.43 -31.42
CA HIS A 162 -36.50 20.31 -31.51
C HIS A 162 -35.65 20.09 -30.24
N ARG A 163 -35.58 21.07 -29.33
CA ARG A 163 -34.89 21.02 -28.03
C ARG A 163 -35.86 20.92 -26.84
N CYS A 164 -37.17 20.94 -27.09
CA CYS A 164 -38.19 20.86 -26.05
C CYS A 164 -38.81 19.46 -26.03
N GLY A 165 -39.05 18.94 -24.83
CA GLY A 165 -39.77 17.70 -24.59
C GLY A 165 -38.89 16.48 -24.29
N ILE A 166 -39.43 15.57 -23.48
CA ILE A 166 -38.83 14.28 -23.14
C ILE A 166 -38.51 13.44 -24.40
N PRO A 167 -39.38 13.36 -25.44
CA PRO A 167 -39.06 12.59 -26.65
C PRO A 167 -37.82 13.10 -27.39
N ASN A 168 -37.64 14.42 -27.45
CA ASN A 168 -36.47 15.03 -28.09
C ASN A 168 -35.21 14.85 -27.24
N LEU A 169 -35.32 14.94 -25.91
CA LEU A 169 -34.23 14.60 -24.99
C LEU A 169 -33.77 13.15 -25.18
N GLN A 170 -34.70 12.21 -25.26
CA GLN A 170 -34.37 10.80 -25.51
C GLN A 170 -33.62 10.61 -26.83
N LYS A 171 -34.06 11.28 -27.90
CA LYS A 171 -33.41 11.23 -29.22
C LYS A 171 -31.99 11.82 -29.19
N GLU A 172 -31.82 12.99 -28.58
CA GLU A 172 -30.52 13.65 -28.44
C GLU A 172 -29.53 12.84 -27.59
N LEU A 173 -30.00 12.26 -26.47
CA LEU A 173 -29.19 11.38 -25.63
C LEU A 173 -28.75 10.13 -26.39
N GLN A 174 -29.63 9.54 -27.20
CA GLN A 174 -29.30 8.36 -27.98
C GLN A 174 -28.26 8.67 -29.06
N LEU A 175 -28.42 9.78 -29.79
CA LEU A 175 -27.48 10.21 -30.81
C LEU A 175 -26.11 10.53 -30.18
N THR A 176 -26.12 11.28 -29.08
CA THR A 176 -24.90 11.63 -28.35
C THR A 176 -24.19 10.39 -27.82
N LEU A 177 -24.91 9.47 -27.18
CA LEU A 177 -24.31 8.24 -26.66
C LEU A 177 -23.72 7.39 -27.78
N ARG A 178 -24.42 7.24 -28.91
CA ARG A 178 -23.93 6.46 -30.05
C ARG A 178 -22.64 7.04 -30.61
N GLN A 179 -22.60 8.36 -30.82
CA GLN A 179 -21.42 9.04 -31.32
C GLN A 179 -20.26 8.94 -30.33
N HIS A 180 -20.54 9.16 -29.05
CA HIS A 180 -19.53 9.08 -27.99
C HIS A 180 -18.93 7.67 -27.86
N ILE A 181 -19.76 6.62 -27.94
CA ILE A 181 -19.27 5.23 -27.97
C ILE A 181 -18.38 5.01 -29.19
N LYS A 182 -18.79 5.49 -30.38
CA LYS A 182 -18.01 5.33 -31.62
C LYS A 182 -16.63 5.99 -31.51
N ASP A 183 -16.57 7.17 -30.92
CA ASP A 183 -15.33 7.95 -30.77
C ASP A 183 -14.42 7.37 -29.67
N ALA A 184 -15.00 6.84 -28.59
CA ALA A 184 -14.25 6.26 -27.47
C ALA A 184 -13.76 4.81 -27.72
N LEU A 185 -14.45 4.05 -28.59
CA LEU A 185 -14.17 2.63 -28.81
C LEU A 185 -12.72 2.32 -29.25
N PRO A 186 -12.08 3.09 -30.15
CA PRO A 186 -10.68 2.86 -30.52
C PRO A 186 -9.72 3.00 -29.34
N GLU A 187 -9.93 4.02 -28.49
CA GLU A 187 -9.10 4.25 -27.31
C GLU A 187 -9.28 3.13 -26.27
N VAL A 188 -10.54 2.72 -26.01
CA VAL A 188 -10.86 1.60 -25.12
C VAL A 188 -10.19 0.31 -25.62
N ARG A 189 -10.26 0.04 -26.92
CA ARG A 189 -9.59 -1.13 -27.54
C ARG A 189 -8.08 -1.07 -27.34
N ASN A 190 -7.46 0.08 -27.53
CA ASN A 190 -6.01 0.25 -27.34
C ASN A 190 -5.61 0.05 -25.87
N LYS A 191 -6.35 0.65 -24.92
CA LYS A 191 -6.15 0.44 -23.47
C LYS A 191 -6.26 -1.04 -23.09
N LEU A 192 -7.27 -1.75 -23.63
CA LEU A 192 -7.44 -3.18 -23.40
C LEU A 192 -6.30 -4.01 -23.99
N ALA A 193 -5.87 -3.70 -25.22
CA ALA A 193 -4.74 -4.38 -25.86
C ALA A 193 -3.44 -4.20 -25.06
N GLN A 194 -3.17 -2.99 -24.57
CA GLN A 194 -2.01 -2.71 -23.70
C GLN A 194 -2.09 -3.48 -22.38
N LYS A 195 -3.24 -3.47 -21.70
CA LYS A 195 -3.44 -4.24 -20.46
C LYS A 195 -3.25 -5.74 -20.71
N LEU A 196 -3.84 -6.28 -21.78
CA LEU A 196 -3.70 -7.68 -22.16
C LEU A 196 -2.25 -8.04 -22.46
N TYR A 197 -1.53 -7.18 -23.18
CA TYR A 197 -0.11 -7.37 -23.47
C TYR A 197 0.74 -7.41 -22.19
N ALA A 198 0.55 -6.45 -21.28
CA ALA A 198 1.26 -6.39 -20.00
C ALA A 198 0.97 -7.64 -19.14
N SER A 199 -0.30 -8.04 -19.02
CA SER A 199 -0.68 -9.26 -18.29
C SER A 199 -0.10 -10.52 -18.93
N ASN A 200 -0.06 -10.61 -20.26
CA ASN A 200 0.54 -11.74 -20.95
C ASN A 200 2.07 -11.79 -20.79
N GLN A 201 2.75 -10.64 -20.76
CA GLN A 201 4.19 -10.61 -20.45
C GLN A 201 4.46 -11.12 -19.03
N GLN A 202 3.70 -10.66 -18.04
CA GLN A 202 3.82 -11.14 -16.66
C GLN A 202 3.56 -12.65 -16.57
N LEU A 203 2.52 -13.13 -17.23
CA LEU A 203 2.20 -14.56 -17.29
C LEU A 203 3.33 -15.36 -17.95
N LYS A 204 3.90 -14.86 -19.05
CA LYS A 204 5.02 -15.50 -19.74
C LYS A 204 6.27 -15.55 -18.85
N ALA A 205 6.59 -14.48 -18.13
CA ALA A 205 7.70 -14.44 -17.19
C ALA A 205 7.52 -15.47 -16.07
N ILE A 206 6.30 -15.59 -15.51
CA ILE A 206 5.99 -16.61 -14.50
C ILE A 206 6.12 -18.02 -15.08
N LYS A 207 5.56 -18.27 -16.27
CA LYS A 207 5.65 -19.57 -16.95
C LYS A 207 7.09 -19.96 -17.28
N GLN A 208 7.92 -19.01 -17.72
CA GLN A 208 9.34 -19.23 -17.99
C GLN A 208 10.13 -19.50 -16.70
N LYS A 209 9.80 -18.81 -15.60
CA LYS A 209 10.41 -19.05 -14.29
C LYS A 209 10.09 -20.44 -13.75
N ILE A 210 8.81 -20.80 -13.72
CA ILE A 210 8.35 -22.07 -13.13
C ILE A 210 8.66 -23.27 -14.04
N GLY A 211 8.62 -23.08 -15.37
CA GLY A 211 8.68 -24.14 -16.37
C GLY A 211 7.44 -25.06 -16.32
N GLY A 212 6.99 -25.57 -17.46
CA GLY A 212 5.83 -26.47 -17.52
C GLY A 212 6.16 -27.86 -16.94
N GLY A 213 5.29 -28.42 -16.10
CA GLY A 213 5.39 -29.81 -15.62
C GLY A 213 6.04 -29.99 -14.22
N PRO A 214 5.85 -31.17 -13.58
CA PRO A 214 6.26 -31.42 -12.21
C PRO A 214 7.79 -31.38 -11.97
N ASN A 215 8.59 -31.79 -12.96
CA ASN A 215 10.06 -31.75 -12.86
C ASN A 215 10.62 -30.32 -12.87
N ASN A 216 9.96 -29.40 -13.58
CA ASN A 216 10.39 -28.01 -13.66
C ASN A 216 10.09 -27.22 -12.38
N ARG A 217 9.05 -27.59 -11.63
CA ARG A 217 8.78 -27.01 -10.30
C ARG A 217 9.91 -27.28 -9.30
N LYS A 218 10.45 -28.51 -9.30
CA LYS A 218 11.61 -28.87 -8.47
C LYS A 218 12.82 -28.03 -8.88
N LEU A 219 13.09 -27.92 -10.18
CA LEU A 219 14.20 -27.11 -10.71
C LEU A 219 14.06 -25.63 -10.34
N TYR A 220 12.86 -25.08 -10.41
CA TYR A 220 12.59 -23.69 -10.00
C TYR A 220 12.85 -23.49 -8.51
N MET A 221 12.40 -24.42 -7.66
CA MET A 221 12.64 -24.35 -6.22
C MET A 221 14.14 -24.43 -5.89
N VAL A 222 14.89 -25.28 -6.59
CA VAL A 222 16.36 -25.33 -6.48
C VAL A 222 16.99 -24.01 -6.91
N LYS A 223 16.56 -23.40 -8.02
CA LYS A 223 17.05 -22.08 -8.44
C LYS A 223 16.75 -20.99 -7.42
N LEU A 224 15.57 -21.01 -6.81
CA LEU A 224 15.14 -20.07 -5.78
C LEU A 224 16.02 -20.21 -4.52
N ILE A 225 16.25 -21.44 -4.05
CA ILE A 225 17.14 -21.73 -2.92
C ILE A 225 18.59 -21.32 -3.25
N ASN A 226 19.07 -21.62 -4.46
CA ASN A 226 20.42 -21.21 -4.88
C ASN A 226 20.57 -19.69 -4.95
N SER A 227 19.54 -18.95 -5.37
CA SER A 227 19.52 -17.49 -5.34
C SER A 227 19.63 -16.95 -3.91
N PHE A 228 18.92 -17.56 -2.97
CA PHE A 228 19.04 -17.25 -1.53
C PHE A 228 20.45 -17.55 -0.99
N ILE A 229 21.02 -18.73 -1.31
CA ILE A 229 22.38 -19.10 -0.89
C ILE A 229 23.42 -18.14 -1.46
N THR A 230 23.26 -17.77 -2.74
CA THR A 230 24.17 -16.83 -3.42
C THR A 230 24.10 -15.45 -2.78
N ASP A 231 22.90 -14.97 -2.42
CA ASP A 231 22.72 -13.71 -1.69
C ASP A 231 23.45 -13.71 -0.34
N LEU A 232 23.27 -14.78 0.43
CA LEU A 232 23.95 -14.93 1.71
C LEU A 232 25.46 -14.94 1.57
N LYS A 233 25.99 -15.68 0.58
CA LYS A 233 27.43 -15.69 0.29
C LYS A 233 27.93 -14.29 -0.06
N ILE A 234 27.21 -13.55 -0.90
CA ILE A 234 27.60 -12.19 -1.29
C ILE A 234 27.63 -11.27 -0.06
N LYS A 235 26.60 -11.30 0.79
CA LYS A 235 26.52 -10.45 1.99
C LYS A 235 27.57 -10.77 3.06
N LEU A 236 27.91 -12.05 3.22
CA LEU A 236 28.88 -12.49 4.24
C LEU A 236 30.34 -12.41 3.76
N LEU A 237 30.62 -12.78 2.50
CA LEU A 237 31.99 -12.84 1.97
C LEU A 237 32.40 -11.57 1.21
N GLY A 238 31.46 -10.69 0.83
CA GLY A 238 31.79 -9.40 0.22
C GLY A 238 32.19 -9.44 -1.27
N HIS A 239 31.57 -10.31 -2.08
CA HIS A 239 31.91 -10.50 -3.50
C HIS A 239 30.80 -10.02 -4.46
N SER A 240 30.18 -8.87 -4.18
CA SER A 240 29.17 -8.30 -5.09
C SER A 240 29.84 -7.51 -6.20
N GLU A 241 29.44 -7.73 -7.46
CA GLU A 241 29.77 -6.81 -8.58
C GLU A 241 29.19 -5.41 -8.36
N LEU A 242 28.13 -5.30 -7.54
CA LEU A 242 27.48 -4.06 -7.14
C LEU A 242 27.78 -3.79 -5.67
N ILE A 243 28.74 -2.91 -5.41
CA ILE A 243 29.07 -2.46 -4.07
C ILE A 243 28.01 -1.45 -3.62
N ASP A 244 27.24 -1.79 -2.58
CA ASP A 244 26.34 -0.84 -1.94
C ASP A 244 27.16 0.17 -1.13
N SER A 245 27.03 1.46 -1.45
CA SER A 245 27.73 2.55 -0.77
C SER A 245 26.98 3.07 0.45
N THR A 246 25.76 2.59 0.70
CA THR A 246 24.88 3.16 1.73
C THR A 246 24.90 2.39 3.04
N SER A 247 25.18 1.08 2.99
CA SER A 247 25.14 0.21 4.17
C SER A 247 26.39 -0.66 4.27
N LEU A 248 26.86 -0.87 5.51
CA LEU A 248 27.96 -1.79 5.78
C LEU A 248 27.48 -3.23 5.58
N SER A 249 28.24 -4.01 4.83
CA SER A 249 27.91 -5.42 4.63
C SER A 249 28.00 -6.19 5.96
N PRO A 250 27.14 -7.21 6.16
CA PRO A 250 27.21 -8.03 7.37
C PRO A 250 28.57 -8.69 7.60
N GLY A 251 29.27 -9.09 6.53
CA GLY A 251 30.63 -9.60 6.64
C GLY A 251 31.61 -8.58 7.24
N VAL A 252 31.53 -7.32 6.80
CA VAL A 252 32.33 -6.22 7.37
C VAL A 252 31.93 -5.94 8.82
N LEU A 253 30.64 -6.02 9.14
CA LEU A 253 30.16 -5.86 10.52
C LEU A 253 30.70 -6.94 11.46
N ILE A 254 30.73 -8.21 11.02
CA ILE A 254 31.34 -9.31 11.78
C ILE A 254 32.83 -9.02 12.01
N ASN A 255 33.55 -8.63 10.95
CA ASN A 255 34.97 -8.29 11.03
C ASN A 255 35.22 -7.13 12.01
N TYR A 256 34.47 -6.04 11.90
CA TYR A 256 34.55 -4.89 12.80
C TYR A 256 34.23 -5.26 14.26
N LYS A 257 33.24 -6.12 14.49
CA LYS A 257 32.90 -6.58 15.85
C LYS A 257 34.01 -7.45 16.45
N LEU A 258 34.61 -8.35 15.66
CA LEU A 258 35.67 -9.24 16.12
C LEU A 258 36.96 -8.47 16.47
N TYR A 259 37.46 -7.61 15.58
CA TYR A 259 38.71 -6.88 15.80
C TYR A 259 38.55 -5.53 16.51
N GLY A 260 37.31 -5.09 16.75
CA GLY A 260 37.01 -3.89 17.52
C GLY A 260 36.52 -4.24 18.91
N GLU A 261 35.22 -4.51 19.03
CA GLU A 261 34.54 -4.66 20.32
C GLU A 261 34.96 -5.93 21.07
N VAL A 262 35.07 -7.06 20.38
CA VAL A 262 35.49 -8.33 21.00
C VAL A 262 36.93 -8.25 21.47
N GLN A 263 37.84 -7.75 20.62
CA GLN A 263 39.24 -7.55 21.02
C GLN A 263 39.38 -6.61 22.22
N GLN A 264 38.59 -5.53 22.30
CA GLN A 264 38.57 -4.65 23.47
C GLN A 264 38.02 -5.35 24.72
N LYS A 265 36.93 -6.11 24.59
CA LYS A 265 36.34 -6.87 25.71
C LYS A 265 37.25 -7.99 26.21
N LEU A 266 38.09 -8.55 25.35
CA LEU A 266 39.09 -9.54 25.70
C LEU A 266 40.40 -8.92 26.19
N ASN A 267 40.59 -7.60 26.08
CA ASN A 267 41.75 -6.92 26.66
C ASN A 267 41.49 -6.57 28.13
N LEU A 268 41.17 -7.59 28.94
CA LEU A 268 40.90 -7.44 30.36
C LEU A 268 42.20 -7.12 31.09
N ARG A 269 42.20 -6.04 31.88
CA ARG A 269 43.27 -5.78 32.83
C ARG A 269 43.02 -6.60 34.09
N LEU A 270 43.53 -7.83 34.09
CA LEU A 270 43.45 -8.74 35.22
C LEU A 270 44.37 -8.25 36.34
N VAL A 271 43.79 -7.66 37.38
CA VAL A 271 44.52 -7.23 38.58
C VAL A 271 44.02 -8.06 39.76
N PRO A 272 44.89 -8.82 40.43
CA PRO A 272 44.50 -9.54 41.63
C PRO A 272 44.13 -8.55 42.74
N ASP A 273 43.04 -8.83 43.45
CA ASP A 273 42.74 -8.11 44.68
C ASP A 273 43.79 -8.44 45.75
N ILE A 274 44.36 -7.41 46.36
CA ILE A 274 45.44 -7.51 47.35
C ILE A 274 44.92 -8.20 48.62
N GLU A 275 43.68 -7.94 49.03
CA GLU A 275 43.09 -8.57 50.21
C GLU A 275 42.93 -10.08 49.99
N GLU A 276 42.39 -10.46 48.84
CA GLU A 276 42.21 -11.87 48.48
C GLU A 276 43.54 -12.61 48.28
N LEU A 277 44.52 -11.97 47.65
CA LEU A 277 45.87 -12.51 47.49
C LEU A 277 46.49 -12.77 48.88
N THR A 278 46.30 -11.85 49.82
CA THR A 278 46.81 -11.98 51.19
C THR A 278 46.13 -13.15 51.90
N ILE A 279 44.80 -13.29 51.75
CA ILE A 279 44.04 -14.42 52.30
C ILE A 279 44.48 -15.76 51.68
N LEU A 280 44.73 -15.82 50.38
CA LEU A 280 45.19 -17.04 49.72
C LEU A 280 46.61 -17.40 50.17
N LEU A 281 47.51 -16.42 50.29
CA LEU A 281 48.86 -16.64 50.77
C LEU A 281 48.89 -17.08 52.24
N THR A 282 48.06 -16.52 53.11
CA THR A 282 47.96 -16.97 54.52
C THR A 282 47.36 -18.37 54.62
N ASN A 283 46.31 -18.67 53.85
CA ASN A 283 45.72 -20.01 53.81
C ASN A 283 46.69 -21.08 53.29
N VAL A 284 47.50 -20.76 52.28
CA VAL A 284 48.50 -21.69 51.74
C VAL A 284 49.69 -21.87 52.69
N LYS A 285 50.07 -20.84 53.44
CA LYS A 285 51.08 -20.95 54.51
C LYS A 285 50.58 -21.82 55.69
N GLY A 286 49.30 -21.74 56.01
CA GLY A 286 48.70 -22.48 57.12
C GLY A 286 49.41 -22.18 58.45
N PHE A 287 49.70 -23.21 59.24
CA PHE A 287 50.39 -23.06 60.53
C PHE A 287 51.93 -22.97 60.43
N LYS A 288 52.52 -23.17 59.24
CA LYS A 288 53.98 -23.23 59.05
C LYS A 288 54.52 -21.90 58.54
N GLU A 289 55.53 -21.35 59.20
CA GLU A 289 56.31 -20.23 58.65
C GLU A 289 57.16 -20.73 57.47
N SER A 290 56.82 -20.27 56.26
CA SER A 290 57.62 -20.51 55.05
C SER A 290 58.04 -19.18 54.43
N VAL A 291 59.31 -19.12 54.01
CA VAL A 291 59.96 -17.94 53.42
C VAL A 291 59.73 -17.85 51.91
N SER A 292 59.37 -18.96 51.25
CA SER A 292 59.16 -19.04 49.80
C SER A 292 57.72 -18.73 49.39
N LEU A 293 57.52 -18.04 48.26
CA LEU A 293 56.22 -17.97 47.59
C LEU A 293 55.75 -19.37 47.18
N SER A 294 54.53 -19.73 47.55
CA SER A 294 53.94 -21.00 47.14
C SER A 294 53.41 -20.92 45.71
N THR A 295 53.85 -21.86 44.87
CA THR A 295 53.34 -22.04 43.50
C THR A 295 51.84 -22.36 43.48
N LEU A 296 51.30 -22.93 44.56
CA LEU A 296 49.89 -23.25 44.69
C LEU A 296 49.01 -21.99 44.81
N ALA A 297 49.50 -20.95 45.50
CA ALA A 297 48.80 -19.68 45.62
C ALA A 297 48.78 -18.92 44.29
N LEU A 298 49.89 -18.99 43.54
CA LEU A 298 49.98 -18.45 42.17
C LEU A 298 49.00 -19.14 41.23
N ASP A 299 48.97 -20.48 41.23
CA ASP A 299 48.04 -21.26 40.38
C ASP A 299 46.57 -20.96 40.72
N ALA A 300 46.21 -20.88 42.01
CA ALA A 300 44.86 -20.54 42.43
C ALA A 300 44.43 -19.14 41.96
N MET A 301 45.33 -18.15 42.04
CA MET A 301 45.06 -16.79 41.58
C MET A 301 44.95 -16.70 40.06
N CYS A 302 45.86 -17.35 39.32
CA CYS A 302 45.80 -17.40 37.87
C CYS A 302 44.48 -18.03 37.40
N ARG A 303 44.04 -19.15 37.98
CA ARG A 303 42.74 -19.78 37.67
C ARG A 303 41.57 -18.83 37.87
N LYS A 304 41.56 -18.09 38.99
CA LYS A 304 40.49 -17.13 39.29
C LYS A 304 40.46 -15.99 38.26
N LEU A 305 41.60 -15.34 38.01
CA LEU A 305 41.68 -14.26 37.04
C LEU A 305 41.30 -14.72 35.63
N MET A 306 41.70 -15.94 35.25
CA MET A 306 41.34 -16.50 33.94
C MET A 306 39.85 -16.81 33.78
N SER A 307 39.13 -17.10 34.87
CA SER A 307 37.68 -17.30 34.81
C SER A 307 36.90 -16.04 34.41
N GLU A 308 37.49 -14.85 34.56
CA GLU A 308 36.87 -13.59 34.11
C GLU A 308 36.74 -13.50 32.59
N PHE A 309 37.47 -14.32 31.82
CA PHE A 309 37.34 -14.40 30.36
C PHE A 309 36.08 -15.12 29.88
N ASP A 310 35.45 -15.96 30.71
CA ASP A 310 34.29 -16.76 30.28
C ASP A 310 33.12 -15.87 29.80
N THR A 311 32.84 -14.80 30.54
CA THR A 311 31.75 -13.86 30.23
C THR A 311 31.97 -13.09 28.91
N PRO A 312 33.11 -12.40 28.67
CA PRO A 312 33.35 -11.70 27.42
C PRO A 312 33.45 -12.65 26.21
N MET A 313 33.98 -13.86 26.37
CA MET A 313 33.97 -14.86 25.29
C MET A 313 32.55 -15.25 24.90
N GLU A 314 31.69 -15.54 25.89
CA GLU A 314 30.29 -15.86 25.67
C GLU A 314 29.56 -14.74 24.91
N GLN A 315 29.70 -13.49 25.39
CA GLN A 315 29.14 -12.31 24.72
C GLN A 315 29.64 -12.15 23.28
N SER A 316 30.90 -12.51 23.01
CA SER A 316 31.50 -12.39 21.68
C SER A 316 30.86 -13.37 20.69
N VAL A 317 30.65 -14.62 21.11
CA VAL A 317 29.96 -15.64 20.30
C VAL A 317 28.51 -15.23 20.02
N PHE A 318 27.77 -14.78 21.04
CA PHE A 318 26.39 -14.31 20.86
C PHE A 318 26.28 -13.08 19.95
N CYS A 319 27.26 -12.17 19.99
CA CYS A 319 27.28 -10.99 19.11
C CYS A 319 27.34 -11.40 17.63
N VAL A 320 28.21 -12.36 17.30
CA VAL A 320 28.32 -12.90 15.92
C VAL A 320 27.07 -13.68 15.53
N GLN A 321 26.54 -14.53 16.42
CA GLN A 321 25.30 -15.28 16.18
C GLN A 321 24.14 -14.36 15.79
N ARG A 322 23.96 -13.25 16.52
CA ARG A 322 22.90 -12.27 16.25
C ARG A 322 23.02 -11.67 14.84
N ILE A 323 24.22 -11.28 14.43
CA ILE A 323 24.46 -10.69 13.09
C ILE A 323 24.17 -11.72 12.00
N LEU A 324 24.58 -12.97 12.19
CA LEU A 324 24.29 -14.06 11.26
C LEU A 324 22.77 -14.26 11.10
N LEU A 325 22.03 -14.35 12.21
CA LEU A 325 20.59 -14.56 12.19
C LEU A 325 19.85 -13.41 11.49
N GLN A 326 20.22 -12.16 11.77
CA GLN A 326 19.65 -11.00 11.10
C GLN A 326 19.91 -11.03 9.57
N THR A 327 21.14 -11.35 9.17
CA THR A 327 21.52 -11.47 7.75
C THR A 327 20.71 -12.56 7.03
N ILE A 328 20.45 -13.66 7.72
CA ILE A 328 19.63 -14.77 7.23
C ILE A 328 18.18 -14.32 7.00
N GLU A 329 17.59 -13.59 7.96
CA GLU A 329 16.23 -13.04 7.82
C GLU A 329 16.10 -12.06 6.65
N GLU A 330 17.06 -11.14 6.51
CA GLU A 330 17.08 -10.16 5.41
C GLU A 330 17.19 -10.84 4.05
N SER A 331 18.00 -11.88 3.93
CA SER A 331 18.17 -12.63 2.67
C SER A 331 16.97 -13.53 2.36
N ALA A 332 16.25 -13.97 3.40
CA ALA A 332 15.05 -14.80 3.27
C ALA A 332 13.85 -14.03 2.66
N THR A 333 13.92 -12.71 2.51
CA THR A 333 12.93 -11.91 1.75
C THR A 333 12.78 -12.38 0.30
N LYS A 334 13.85 -12.93 -0.30
CA LYS A 334 13.80 -13.55 -1.65
C LYS A 334 12.84 -14.75 -1.73
N LEU A 335 12.48 -15.34 -0.58
CA LEU A 335 11.60 -16.50 -0.45
C LEU A 335 10.16 -16.12 -0.03
N ASP A 336 9.81 -14.84 0.06
CA ASP A 336 8.49 -14.38 0.54
C ASP A 336 7.31 -14.92 -0.27
N GLN A 337 7.54 -15.27 -1.53
CA GLN A 337 6.53 -15.91 -2.39
C GLN A 337 6.10 -17.30 -1.89
N TYR A 338 6.90 -17.96 -1.05
CA TYR A 338 6.66 -19.30 -0.53
C TYR A 338 6.87 -19.35 0.99
N PRO A 339 5.92 -18.85 1.79
CA PRO A 339 6.09 -18.67 3.23
C PRO A 339 6.35 -19.98 3.99
N SER A 340 5.70 -21.08 3.61
CA SER A 340 5.92 -22.39 4.25
C SER A 340 7.38 -22.87 4.06
N THR A 341 7.92 -22.73 2.85
CA THR A 341 9.30 -23.11 2.54
C THR A 341 10.29 -22.17 3.22
N LYS A 342 10.01 -20.86 3.23
CA LYS A 342 10.82 -19.86 3.96
C LYS A 342 10.93 -20.23 5.44
N ASN A 343 9.81 -20.52 6.10
CA ASN A 343 9.79 -20.84 7.53
C ASN A 343 10.56 -22.12 7.85
N GLU A 344 10.41 -23.17 7.04
CA GLU A 344 11.15 -24.43 7.21
C GLU A 344 12.66 -24.24 7.02
N ILE A 345 13.07 -23.46 6.01
CA ILE A 345 14.49 -23.14 5.78
C ILE A 345 15.06 -22.34 6.96
N LEU A 346 14.34 -21.29 7.39
CA LEU A 346 14.76 -20.46 8.53
C LEU A 346 14.86 -21.27 9.82
N PHE A 347 13.91 -22.17 10.08
CA PHE A 347 13.93 -23.04 11.25
C PHE A 347 15.18 -23.94 11.26
N ARG A 348 15.49 -24.59 10.13
CA ARG A 348 16.67 -25.46 10.02
C ARG A 348 17.98 -24.69 10.16
N ILE A 349 18.08 -23.52 9.53
CA ILE A 349 19.28 -22.68 9.62
C ILE A 349 19.48 -22.16 11.04
N ARG A 350 18.42 -21.65 11.70
CA ARG A 350 18.49 -21.21 13.11
C ARG A 350 19.01 -22.31 14.01
N ARG A 351 18.41 -23.51 13.93
CA ARG A 351 18.85 -24.67 14.71
C ARG A 351 20.32 -25.01 14.47
N SER A 352 20.78 -24.93 13.22
CA SER A 352 22.19 -25.17 12.88
C SER A 352 23.12 -24.09 13.44
N VAL A 353 22.69 -22.83 13.41
CA VAL A 353 23.45 -21.70 13.98
C VAL A 353 23.53 -21.81 15.50
N ASP A 354 22.43 -22.16 16.15
CA ASP A 354 22.38 -22.34 17.61
C ASP A 354 23.29 -23.51 18.05
N GLN A 355 23.25 -24.64 17.33
CA GLN A 355 24.14 -25.78 17.60
C GLN A 355 25.62 -25.41 17.42
N ALA A 356 25.96 -24.68 16.35
CA ALA A 356 27.33 -24.20 16.12
C ALA A 356 27.78 -23.20 17.19
N THR A 357 26.85 -22.36 17.69
CA THR A 357 27.10 -21.41 18.79
C THR A 357 27.47 -22.16 20.07
N SER A 358 26.69 -23.17 20.46
CA SER A 358 26.98 -24.00 21.65
C SER A 358 28.32 -24.73 21.52
N GLN A 359 28.62 -25.33 20.37
CA GLN A 359 29.90 -26.02 20.14
C GLN A 359 31.10 -25.06 20.17
N THR A 360 30.92 -23.84 19.65
CA THR A 360 31.98 -22.82 19.67
C THR A 360 32.24 -22.35 21.09
N LEU A 361 31.18 -22.14 21.88
CA LEU A 361 31.30 -21.74 23.28
C LEU A 361 32.01 -22.81 24.12
N GLU A 362 31.60 -24.07 23.97
CA GLU A 362 32.23 -25.20 24.66
C GLU A 362 33.74 -25.28 24.33
N ARG A 363 34.10 -25.15 23.05
CA ARG A 363 35.50 -25.17 22.61
C ARG A 363 36.32 -24.00 23.17
N LEU A 364 35.74 -22.81 23.27
CA LEU A 364 36.40 -21.64 23.86
C LEU A 364 36.60 -21.83 25.37
N GLN A 365 35.59 -22.36 26.08
CA GLN A 365 35.69 -22.66 27.50
C GLN A 365 36.71 -23.78 27.78
N GLU A 366 36.78 -24.81 26.94
CA GLU A 366 37.83 -25.84 27.00
C GLU A 366 39.22 -25.23 26.81
N HIS A 367 39.37 -24.29 25.89
CA HIS A 367 40.64 -23.59 25.68
C HIS A 367 41.07 -22.83 26.93
N VAL A 368 40.17 -22.09 27.57
CA VAL A 368 40.50 -21.36 28.81
C VAL A 368 40.79 -22.33 29.96
N LYS A 369 40.04 -23.44 30.07
CA LYS A 369 40.34 -24.50 31.06
C LYS A 369 41.70 -25.16 30.83
N ALA A 370 42.11 -25.35 29.58
CA ALA A 370 43.42 -25.90 29.24
C ALA A 370 44.55 -24.96 29.68
N GLU A 371 44.41 -23.65 29.40
CA GLU A 371 45.35 -22.63 29.85
C GLU A 371 45.37 -22.50 31.39
N MET A 372 44.23 -22.69 32.06
CA MET A 372 44.16 -22.77 33.53
C MET A 372 44.90 -23.98 34.11
N PHE A 373 45.12 -25.06 33.34
CA PHE A 373 45.71 -26.30 33.89
C PHE A 373 47.21 -26.18 34.13
N PHE A 374 47.93 -25.40 33.32
CA PHE A 374 49.38 -25.29 33.40
C PHE A 374 49.85 -23.86 33.11
N VAL A 375 50.44 -23.21 34.13
CA VAL A 375 51.10 -21.91 33.97
C VAL A 375 52.55 -22.12 33.53
N ASN A 376 52.89 -21.70 32.31
CA ASN A 376 54.25 -21.77 31.80
C ASN A 376 55.13 -20.64 32.37
N ILE A 377 55.76 -20.91 33.51
CA ILE A 377 56.68 -19.97 34.18
C ILE A 377 57.95 -19.70 33.34
N LYS A 378 58.26 -20.53 32.33
CA LYS A 378 59.40 -20.35 31.41
C LYS A 378 59.03 -19.69 30.08
N HIS A 379 57.85 -19.06 30.01
CA HIS A 379 57.43 -18.37 28.79
C HIS A 379 58.44 -17.27 28.42
N PRO A 380 58.79 -17.07 27.12
CA PRO A 380 59.78 -16.06 26.71
C PRO A 380 59.45 -14.63 27.18
N ASP A 381 58.16 -14.32 27.30
CA ASP A 381 57.67 -13.01 27.74
C ASP A 381 57.51 -12.88 29.26
N MET A 382 57.81 -13.94 30.04
CA MET A 382 57.76 -13.91 31.51
C MET A 382 59.11 -13.42 32.06
N ASP A 383 59.19 -12.14 32.41
CA ASP A 383 60.32 -11.59 33.16
C ASP A 383 60.23 -11.96 34.64
N LEU A 384 61.06 -12.92 35.05
CA LEU A 384 61.23 -13.33 36.45
C LEU A 384 62.26 -12.48 37.20
N THR A 385 62.85 -11.48 36.55
CA THR A 385 63.81 -10.54 37.17
C THR A 385 63.07 -9.35 37.78
N LEU A 386 62.52 -9.54 38.98
CA LEU A 386 62.14 -8.46 39.90
C LEU A 386 62.60 -8.81 41.32
#